data_AF-A0A9Q3IJN2-F1
#
_entry.id   AF-A0A9Q3IJN2-F1
#
_cell.length_a   1.000
_cell.length_b   1.000
_cell.length_c   1.000
_cell.angle_alpha   90.00
_cell.angle_beta   90.00
_cell.angle_gamma   90.00
#
_symmetry.space_group_name_H-M   'P 1'
#
loop_
_entity.id
_entity.type
_entity.pdbx_description
1 polymer ?
#
loop_
_entity_poly.entity_id
_entity_poly.type
_entity_poly.pdbx_seq_one_letter_code
_entity_poly.pdbx_strand_id
1 'polypeptide(L)'
;MKEKLIDLLFKYKNVFATGKEPLGAKIGYAVDIFLKVEKPYPPLLGRPAYPASPRASEALEVQIKELMDRGVRRKVGHNEQVEVTMPVIITWHNGKSRMVGDFRALNT
;
A
#
# COMPACT_ATOMS: atom_id res chain seq x y z
N MET A 1 21.02 28.17 18.76
CA MET A 1 20.98 27.05 17.77
C MET A 1 19.62 26.36 17.74
N LYS A 2 19.04 26.04 18.91
CA LYS A 2 17.70 25.42 19.05
C LYS A 2 16.55 26.28 18.48
N GLU A 3 16.57 27.59 18.72
CA GLU A 3 15.56 28.53 18.22
C GLU A 3 15.51 28.59 16.69
N LYS A 4 16.68 28.75 16.05
CA LYS A 4 16.80 28.73 14.58
C LYS A 4 16.27 27.45 13.95
N LEU A 5 16.45 26.30 14.62
CA LEU A 5 15.91 25.02 14.15
C LEU A 5 14.38 24.99 14.26
N ILE A 6 13.82 25.47 15.37
CA ILE A 6 12.37 25.54 15.57
C ILE A 6 11.73 26.45 14.51
N ASP A 7 12.32 27.61 14.25
CA ASP A 7 11.83 28.55 13.21
C ASP A 7 11.85 27.89 11.83
N LEU A 8 12.90 27.13 11.51
CA LEU A 8 13.00 26.40 10.26
C LEU A 8 11.91 25.31 10.14
N LEU A 9 11.72 24.50 11.19
CA LEU A 9 10.69 23.45 11.22
C LEU A 9 9.28 24.04 11.11
N PHE A 10 9.01 25.18 11.77
CA PHE A 10 7.73 25.88 11.66
C PHE A 10 7.51 26.45 10.27
N LYS A 11 8.54 27.09 9.69
CA LYS A 11 8.50 27.67 8.34
C LYS A 11 8.17 26.61 7.30
N TYR A 12 8.74 25.41 7.43
CA TYR A 12 8.56 24.30 6.48
C TYR A 12 7.58 23.23 6.98
N LYS A 13 6.72 23.51 7.97
CA LYS A 13 5.85 22.49 8.60
C LYS A 13 5.04 21.63 7.62
N ASN A 14 4.64 22.21 6.48
CA ASN A 14 3.84 21.53 5.45
C ASN A 14 4.64 20.56 4.56
N VAL A 15 5.98 20.56 4.65
CA VAL A 15 6.83 19.59 3.95
C VAL A 15 6.97 18.28 4.72
N PHE A 16 6.56 18.26 5.98
CA PHE A 16 6.62 17.08 6.85
C PHE A 16 5.29 16.35 6.83
N ALA A 17 5.36 15.01 6.85
CA ALA A 17 4.19 14.19 7.10
C ALA A 17 3.64 14.47 8.51
N THR A 18 2.34 14.68 8.61
CA THR A 18 1.66 14.86 9.90
C THR A 18 0.72 13.70 10.17
N GLY A 19 0.18 13.59 11.38
CA GLY A 19 -0.87 12.60 11.67
C GLY A 19 -2.14 12.80 10.81
N LYS A 20 -2.40 14.02 10.34
CA LYS A 20 -3.54 14.36 9.46
C LYS A 20 -3.19 14.18 7.98
N GLU A 21 -1.96 14.49 7.59
CA GLU A 21 -1.44 14.40 6.22
C GLU A 21 -0.20 13.50 6.17
N PRO A 22 -0.37 12.19 6.35
CA PRO A 22 0.75 11.27 6.55
C PRO A 22 1.53 10.96 5.27
N LEU A 23 0.95 11.25 4.11
CA LEU A 23 1.56 11.06 2.79
C LEU A 23 2.15 12.37 2.22
N GLY A 24 2.09 13.45 3.00
CA GLY A 24 2.43 14.80 2.57
C GLY A 24 1.32 15.48 1.76
N ALA A 25 1.48 16.77 1.48
CA ALA A 25 0.48 17.60 0.81
C ALA A 25 0.43 17.44 -0.72
N LYS A 26 1.34 16.65 -1.32
CA LYS A 26 1.38 16.44 -2.78
C LYS A 26 0.72 15.11 -3.14
N ILE A 27 -0.38 15.19 -3.86
CA ILE A 27 -1.02 14.04 -4.53
C ILE A 27 -0.04 13.58 -5.62
N GLY A 28 0.29 12.29 -5.64
CA GLY A 28 1.19 11.71 -6.64
C GLY A 28 0.66 11.88 -8.07
N TYR A 29 1.54 11.74 -9.06
CA TYR A 29 1.16 11.73 -10.47
C TYR A 29 0.66 10.33 -10.85
N ALA A 30 -0.36 10.25 -11.73
CA ALA A 30 -0.82 8.97 -12.26
C ALA A 30 0.27 8.37 -13.16
N VAL A 31 0.63 7.10 -12.92
CA VAL A 31 1.69 6.43 -13.69
C VAL A 31 1.05 5.30 -14.48
N ASP A 32 1.25 5.31 -15.79
CA ASP A 32 0.89 4.20 -16.66
C ASP A 32 1.96 3.11 -16.54
N ILE A 33 1.53 1.90 -16.19
CA ILE A 33 2.39 0.72 -16.07
C ILE A 33 1.92 -0.31 -17.10
N PHE A 34 2.82 -0.67 -18.02
CA PHE A 34 2.55 -1.64 -19.08
C PHE A 34 3.15 -3.00 -18.72
N LEU A 35 2.39 -4.07 -18.96
CA LEU A 35 2.88 -5.44 -18.84
C LEU A 35 3.69 -5.81 -20.09
N LYS A 36 4.71 -6.65 -19.92
CA LYS A 36 5.48 -7.24 -21.04
C LYS A 36 4.74 -8.36 -21.77
N VAL A 37 3.63 -8.82 -21.21
CA VAL A 37 2.84 -9.95 -21.70
C VAL A 37 1.44 -9.47 -22.08
N GLU A 38 0.87 -10.10 -23.11
CA GLU A 38 -0.49 -9.86 -23.56
C GLU A 38 -1.46 -10.93 -23.03
N LYS A 39 -2.76 -10.72 -23.25
CA LYS A 39 -3.79 -11.68 -22.86
C LYS A 39 -3.74 -12.93 -23.76
N PRO A 40 -4.04 -14.13 -23.23
CA PRO A 40 -4.37 -14.40 -21.84
C PRO A 40 -3.14 -14.33 -20.92
N TYR A 41 -3.29 -13.68 -19.76
CA TYR A 41 -2.19 -13.53 -18.82
C TYR A 41 -1.77 -14.89 -18.23
N PRO A 42 -0.48 -15.08 -17.89
CA PRO A 42 -0.01 -16.28 -17.21
C PRO A 42 -0.80 -16.52 -15.91
N PRO A 43 -1.12 -17.78 -15.55
CA PRO A 43 -1.83 -18.10 -14.31
C PRO A 43 -1.17 -17.53 -13.04
N LEU A 44 0.15 -17.31 -13.09
CA LEU A 44 0.93 -16.68 -12.03
C LEU A 44 0.48 -15.24 -11.71
N LEU A 45 -0.10 -14.53 -12.67
CA LEU A 45 -0.66 -13.19 -12.46
C LEU A 45 -2.06 -13.21 -11.84
N GLY A 46 -2.72 -14.36 -11.74
CA GLY A 46 -4.05 -14.53 -11.13
C GLY A 46 -4.02 -15.41 -9.88
N ARG A 47 -2.98 -15.27 -9.04
CA ARG A 47 -2.81 -16.15 -7.87
C ARG A 47 -3.87 -15.87 -6.80
N PRO A 48 -4.44 -16.93 -6.17
CA PRO A 48 -5.33 -16.75 -5.03
C PRO A 48 -4.56 -16.22 -3.82
N ALA A 49 -5.30 -15.64 -2.86
CA ALA A 49 -4.73 -15.25 -1.58
C ALA A 49 -4.20 -16.47 -0.81
N TYR A 50 -3.11 -16.28 -0.08
CA TYR A 50 -2.62 -17.31 0.83
C TYR A 50 -3.56 -17.48 2.02
N PRO A 51 -3.69 -18.71 2.57
CA PRO A 51 -4.41 -18.92 3.82
C PRO A 51 -3.77 -18.08 4.94
N ALA A 52 -4.57 -17.28 5.63
CA ALA A 52 -4.13 -16.48 6.76
C ALA A 52 -4.64 -17.07 8.07
N SER A 53 -3.79 -17.06 9.10
CA SER A 53 -4.23 -17.38 10.47
C SER A 53 -5.14 -16.27 11.02
N PRO A 54 -5.99 -16.55 12.03
CA PRO A 54 -6.88 -15.52 12.59
C PRO A 54 -6.15 -14.22 12.99
N ARG A 55 -5.01 -14.37 13.68
CA ARG A 55 -4.13 -13.25 14.05
C ARG A 55 -3.60 -12.47 12.84
N ALA A 56 -3.29 -13.16 11.74
CA ALA A 56 -2.83 -12.51 10.50
C ALA A 56 -3.98 -11.79 9.79
N SER A 57 -5.16 -12.38 9.74
CA SER A 57 -6.37 -11.77 9.16
C SER A 57 -6.75 -10.48 9.89
N GLU A 58 -6.81 -10.49 11.23
CA GLU A 58 -7.07 -9.28 12.03
C GLU A 58 -6.04 -8.18 11.76
N ALA A 59 -4.75 -8.54 11.70
CA ALA A 59 -3.68 -7.59 11.39
C ALA A 59 -3.78 -7.03 9.96
N LEU A 60 -4.21 -7.85 8.99
CA LEU A 60 -4.46 -7.41 7.61
C LEU A 60 -5.63 -6.44 7.55
N GLU A 61 -6.74 -6.74 8.21
CA GLU A 61 -7.94 -5.89 8.22
C GLU A 61 -7.63 -4.49 8.74
N VAL A 62 -6.90 -4.38 9.86
CA VAL A 62 -6.49 -3.09 10.42
C VAL A 62 -5.67 -2.28 9.42
N GLN A 63 -4.67 -2.89 8.78
CA GLN A 63 -3.79 -2.20 7.84
C GLN A 63 -4.49 -1.87 6.52
N ILE A 64 -5.37 -2.75 6.03
CA ILE A 64 -6.18 -2.50 4.83
C ILE A 64 -7.12 -1.32 5.08
N LYS A 65 -7.80 -1.29 6.23
CA LYS A 65 -8.66 -0.17 6.62
C LYS A 65 -7.89 1.14 6.67
N GLU A 66 -6.72 1.15 7.31
CA GLU A 66 -5.86 2.33 7.37
C GLU A 66 -5.47 2.85 5.98
N LEU A 67 -5.16 1.95 5.04
CA LEU A 67 -4.82 2.33 3.65
C LEU A 67 -6.04 2.83 2.86
N MET A 68 -7.23 2.30 3.14
CA MET A 68 -8.47 2.80 2.54
C MET A 68 -8.82 4.20 3.05
N ASP A 69 -8.74 4.42 4.37
CA ASP A 69 -9.02 5.71 5.00
C ASP A 69 -8.06 6.81 4.50
N ARG A 70 -6.82 6.43 4.15
CA ARG A 70 -5.80 7.33 3.57
C ARG A 70 -5.93 7.52 2.06
N GLY A 71 -6.88 6.85 1.39
CA GLY A 71 -7.05 6.91 -0.06
C GLY A 71 -5.92 6.25 -0.86
N VAL A 72 -5.07 5.43 -0.23
CA VAL A 72 -4.00 4.68 -0.90
C VAL A 72 -4.54 3.44 -1.59
N ARG A 73 -5.56 2.81 -0.99
CA ARG A 73 -6.28 1.67 -1.55
C ARG A 73 -7.76 2.02 -1.71
N ARG A 74 -8.40 1.39 -2.70
CA ARG A 74 -9.84 1.45 -2.89
C ARG A 74 -10.41 0.06 -3.08
N LYS A 75 -11.71 -0.09 -2.81
CA LYS A 75 -12.46 -1.27 -3.24
C LYS A 75 -12.65 -1.19 -4.76
N VAL A 76 -12.45 -2.32 -5.43
CA VAL A 76 -12.78 -2.46 -6.85
C VAL A 76 -14.30 -2.61 -6.98
N GLY A 77 -14.92 -1.86 -7.88
CA GLY A 77 -16.36 -1.87 -8.09
C GLY A 77 -16.86 -3.18 -8.70
N HIS A 78 -18.16 -3.46 -8.57
CA HIS A 78 -18.76 -4.71 -9.09
C HIS A 78 -18.59 -4.88 -10.61
N ASN A 79 -18.55 -3.77 -11.35
CA ASN A 79 -18.43 -3.77 -12.81
C ASN A 79 -16.97 -3.72 -13.30
N GLU A 80 -16.00 -3.71 -12.38
CA GLU A 80 -14.58 -3.66 -12.72
C GLU A 80 -13.99 -5.07 -12.66
N GLN A 81 -13.49 -5.57 -13.79
CA GLN A 81 -12.83 -6.87 -13.83
C GLN A 81 -11.40 -6.75 -13.31
N VAL A 82 -11.02 -7.62 -12.37
CA VAL A 82 -9.64 -7.77 -11.90
C VAL A 82 -9.03 -9.00 -12.54
N GLU A 83 -8.09 -8.79 -13.46
CA GLU A 83 -7.42 -9.89 -14.17
C GLU A 83 -6.05 -10.25 -13.57
N VAL A 84 -5.52 -9.37 -12.72
CA VAL A 84 -4.24 -9.55 -12.04
C VAL A 84 -4.43 -9.47 -10.53
N THR A 85 -4.08 -10.53 -9.82
CA THR A 85 -4.15 -10.63 -8.36
C THR A 85 -2.83 -11.11 -7.78
N MET A 86 -2.26 -10.29 -6.89
CA MET A 86 -1.06 -10.63 -6.14
C MET A 86 -1.41 -10.96 -4.69
N PRO A 87 -0.93 -12.07 -4.14
CA PRO A 87 -1.22 -12.42 -2.76
C PRO A 87 -0.45 -11.50 -1.81
N VAL A 88 -0.98 -11.41 -0.59
CA VAL A 88 -0.45 -10.56 0.47
C VAL A 88 -0.21 -11.41 1.70
N ILE A 89 0.86 -11.12 2.44
CA ILE A 89 1.22 -11.76 3.70
C ILE A 89 1.42 -10.73 4.81
N ILE A 90 1.43 -11.19 6.06
CA ILE A 90 1.86 -10.41 7.21
C ILE A 90 3.22 -10.88 7.68
N THR A 91 4.13 -9.93 7.91
CA THR A 91 5.38 -10.16 8.63
C THR A 91 5.31 -9.53 10.01
N TRP A 92 5.98 -10.14 10.99
CA TRP A 92 6.01 -9.67 12.37
C TRP A 92 7.43 -9.34 12.78
N HIS A 93 7.63 -8.18 13.40
CA HIS A 93 8.91 -7.77 13.97
C HIS A 93 8.68 -6.89 15.20
N ASN A 94 9.34 -7.20 16.31
CA ASN A 94 9.21 -6.49 17.60
C ASN A 94 7.76 -6.23 18.02
N GLY A 95 6.91 -7.26 17.91
CA GLY A 95 5.48 -7.19 18.26
C GLY A 95 4.60 -6.42 17.28
N LYS A 96 5.17 -5.85 16.20
CA LYS A 96 4.44 -5.08 15.18
C LYS A 96 4.25 -5.93 13.92
N SER A 97 3.07 -5.82 13.30
CA SER A 97 2.76 -6.45 12.01
C SER A 97 2.94 -5.49 10.85
N ARG A 98 3.29 -6.02 9.68
CA ARG A 98 3.37 -5.30 8.41
C ARG A 98 2.81 -6.15 7.28
N MET A 99 1.94 -5.55 6.47
CA MET A 99 1.40 -6.12 5.25
C MET A 99 2.44 -6.04 4.13
N VAL A 100 2.69 -7.15 3.46
CA VAL A 100 3.66 -7.27 2.36
C VAL A 100 2.99 -7.94 1.17
N GLY A 101 3.03 -7.29 0.00
CA GLY A 101 2.55 -7.89 -1.25
C GLY A 101 3.65 -8.71 -1.92
N ASP A 102 3.30 -9.89 -2.43
CA ASP A 102 4.20 -10.71 -3.23
C ASP A 102 4.06 -10.36 -4.72
N PHE A 103 4.92 -9.45 -5.19
CA PHE A 103 4.93 -8.97 -6.58
C PHE A 103 5.92 -9.69 -7.49
N ARG A 104 6.52 -10.81 -7.05
CA ARG A 104 7.58 -11.49 -7.83
C ARG A 104 7.09 -11.90 -9.22
N ALA A 105 5.86 -12.44 -9.31
CA ALA A 105 5.27 -12.83 -10.57
C ALA A 105 5.00 -11.64 -11.50
N LEU A 106 4.64 -10.47 -10.94
CA LEU A 106 4.41 -9.25 -11.71
C LEU A 106 5.72 -8.64 -12.26
N ASN A 107 6.82 -8.80 -11.52
CA ASN A 107 8.10 -8.14 -11.83
C ASN A 107 9.01 -8.93 -12.79
N THR A 108 8.57 -10.09 -13.30
CA THR A 108 9.35 -10.92 -14.24
C THR A 108 9.13 -10.41 -15.66
#